data_AF-A0A816AB18-F1
#
_entry.id   AF-A0A816AB18-F1
#
_cell.length_a   1.000
_cell.length_b   1.000
_cell.length_c   1.000
_cell.angle_alpha   90.00
_cell.angle_beta   90.00
_cell.angle_gamma   90.00
#
_symmetry.space_group_name_H-M   'P 1'
#
loop_
_entity.id
_entity.type
_entity.pdbx_description
1 polymer ?
#
loop_
_entity_poly.entity_id
_entity_poly.type
_entity_poly.pdbx_seq_one_letter_code
_entity_poly.pdbx_strand_id
1 'polypeptide(L)'
;MPGKRDTIVVNDDGNKTTYQKRILLYTIREAYVLFLTEHAGISLGRTVFAELCPKHVVVTSSMAHRVCVCTYYENVNLLLNILCKHINESQCSNLHSFTSVLVWDESNYDLMSSNCFMCSNYFDLYAKSNVTDKNVQIRWYQWKHINGYATKKEQQSSVEQCIEALSSQ
;
A
#
# COMPACT_ATOMS: atom_id res chain seq x y z
N MET A 1 6.98 1.31 10.41
CA MET A 1 8.19 0.58 10.85
C MET A 1 8.14 -0.81 10.24
N PRO A 2 9.30 -1.39 9.84
CA PRO A 2 9.40 -2.83 9.63
C PRO A 2 8.79 -3.56 10.83
N GLY A 3 7.94 -4.57 10.61
CA GLY A 3 7.27 -5.33 11.68
C GLY A 3 5.96 -4.75 12.23
N LYS A 4 5.77 -3.42 12.29
CA LYS A 4 4.49 -2.84 12.78
C LYS A 4 3.30 -3.13 11.87
N ARG A 5 3.54 -3.27 10.56
CA ARG A 5 2.50 -3.69 9.59
C ARG A 5 2.11 -5.16 9.75
N ASP A 6 2.98 -5.95 10.37
CA ASP A 6 2.87 -7.40 10.52
C ASP A 6 2.31 -7.79 11.90
N THR A 7 1.89 -6.81 12.69
CA THR A 7 1.27 -7.02 14.00
C THR A 7 -0.18 -6.58 14.01
N ILE A 8 -0.99 -7.21 14.85
CA ILE A 8 -2.40 -6.89 15.08
C ILE A 8 -2.66 -6.87 16.59
N VAL A 9 -3.41 -5.86 17.05
CA VAL A 9 -3.83 -5.78 18.45
C VAL A 9 -5.19 -6.46 18.56
N VAL A 10 -5.26 -7.50 19.38
CA VAL A 10 -6.48 -8.24 19.67
C VAL A 10 -6.92 -7.90 21.09
N ASN A 11 -8.22 -7.65 21.25
CA ASN A 11 -8.84 -7.52 22.57
C ASN A 11 -9.42 -8.89 22.95
N ASP A 12 -8.83 -9.49 23.98
CA ASP A 12 -9.29 -10.72 24.60
C ASP A 12 -9.69 -10.38 26.04
N ASP A 13 -11.00 -10.38 26.28
CA ASP A 13 -11.62 -10.14 27.59
C ASP A 13 -11.12 -8.89 28.34
N GLY A 14 -10.96 -7.78 27.61
CA GLY A 14 -10.57 -6.48 28.15
C GLY A 14 -9.07 -6.22 28.14
N ASN A 15 -8.25 -7.23 27.85
CA ASN A 15 -6.81 -7.09 27.70
C ASN A 15 -6.42 -6.94 26.23
N LYS A 16 -5.71 -5.85 25.92
CA LYS A 16 -5.17 -5.61 24.58
C LYS A 16 -3.82 -6.29 24.45
N THR A 17 -3.77 -7.35 23.65
CA THR A 17 -2.55 -8.09 23.37
C THR A 17 -2.12 -7.88 21.93
N THR A 18 -0.83 -7.62 21.71
CA THR A 18 -0.27 -7.49 20.36
C THR A 18 0.22 -8.85 19.88
N TYR A 19 -0.33 -9.33 18.77
CA TYR A 19 0.10 -10.57 18.12
C TYR A 19 0.78 -10.28 16.78
N GLN A 20 1.69 -11.16 16.37
CA GLN A 20 2.15 -11.22 14.99
C GLN A 20 1.04 -11.82 14.12
N LYS A 21 0.75 -11.19 12.98
CA LYS A 21 -0.21 -11.71 11.99
C LYS A 21 0.28 -13.05 11.46
N ARG A 22 -0.60 -14.03 11.44
CA ARG A 22 -0.39 -15.33 10.79
C ARG A 22 -1.19 -15.33 9.50
N ILE A 23 -0.55 -15.64 8.37
CA ILE A 23 -1.23 -15.63 7.07
C ILE A 23 -1.80 -17.03 6.84
N LEU A 24 -3.12 -17.13 6.69
CA LEU A 24 -3.75 -18.35 6.23
C LEU A 24 -3.65 -18.39 4.70
N LEU A 25 -2.78 -19.26 4.19
CA LEU A 25 -2.54 -19.41 2.75
C LEU A 25 -3.74 -19.96 2.00
N TYR A 26 -4.48 -20.86 2.65
CA TYR A 26 -5.74 -21.41 2.16
C TYR A 26 -6.88 -20.41 2.30
N THR A 27 -7.87 -20.50 1.41
CA THR A 27 -9.18 -19.92 1.69
C THR A 27 -9.80 -20.60 2.91
N ILE A 28 -10.71 -19.91 3.61
CA ILE A 28 -11.46 -20.50 4.73
C ILE A 28 -12.20 -21.78 4.28
N ARG A 29 -12.65 -21.84 3.02
CA ARG A 29 -13.29 -23.02 2.45
C ARG A 29 -12.31 -24.20 2.35
N GLU A 30 -11.13 -24.00 1.80
CA GLU A 30 -10.12 -25.06 1.66
C GLU A 30 -9.64 -25.54 3.03
N ALA A 31 -9.38 -24.61 3.96
CA ALA A 31 -8.99 -24.94 5.33
C ALA A 31 -10.07 -25.76 6.05
N TYR A 32 -11.36 -25.44 5.85
CA TYR A 32 -12.47 -26.20 6.41
C TYR A 32 -12.57 -27.62 5.83
N VAL A 33 -12.38 -27.79 4.52
CA VAL A 33 -12.38 -29.12 3.89
C VAL A 33 -11.22 -29.96 4.43
N LEU A 34 -10.04 -29.37 4.59
CA LEU A 34 -8.88 -30.05 5.18
C LEU A 34 -9.16 -30.47 6.63
N PHE A 35 -9.74 -29.57 7.44
CA PHE A 35 -10.12 -29.86 8.82
C PHE A 35 -11.07 -31.06 8.94
N LEU A 36 -12.11 -31.12 8.10
CA LEU A 36 -13.04 -32.27 8.10
C LEU A 36 -12.36 -33.58 7.66
N THR A 37 -11.36 -33.48 6.79
CA THR A 37 -10.59 -34.64 6.30
C THR A 37 -9.68 -35.19 7.40
N GLU A 38 -8.99 -34.31 8.13
CA GLU A 38 -8.06 -34.68 9.21
C GLU A 38 -8.77 -35.06 10.51
N HIS A 39 -9.97 -34.52 10.75
CA HIS A 39 -10.76 -34.75 11.96
C HIS A 39 -12.12 -35.37 11.65
N ALA A 40 -12.09 -36.55 11.02
CA ALA A 40 -13.28 -37.34 10.75
C ALA A 40 -14.03 -37.63 12.07
N GLY A 41 -15.28 -37.17 12.17
CA GLY A 41 -16.14 -37.35 13.34
C GLY A 41 -16.52 -36.07 14.08
N ILE A 42 -15.84 -34.95 13.80
CA ILE A 42 -16.27 -33.64 14.31
C ILE A 42 -17.34 -33.06 13.37
N SER A 43 -18.54 -32.84 13.90
CA SER A 43 -19.60 -32.11 13.21
C SER A 43 -19.51 -30.63 13.57
N LEU A 44 -18.92 -29.85 12.68
CA LEU A 44 -18.76 -28.40 12.83
C LEU A 44 -19.21 -27.71 11.55
N GLY A 45 -20.06 -26.69 11.64
CA GLY A 45 -20.46 -25.90 10.48
C GLY A 45 -19.35 -24.95 10.03
N ARG A 46 -19.27 -24.66 8.72
CA ARG A 46 -18.26 -23.76 8.13
C ARG A 46 -18.24 -22.36 8.76
N THR A 47 -19.40 -21.82 9.14
CA THR A 47 -19.50 -20.49 9.78
C THR A 47 -18.84 -20.50 11.16
N VAL A 48 -19.16 -21.49 11.99
CA VAL A 48 -18.56 -21.65 13.32
C VAL A 48 -17.06 -21.91 13.19
N PHE A 49 -16.64 -22.71 12.21
CA PHE A 49 -15.21 -22.90 11.91
C PHE A 49 -14.51 -21.57 11.58
N ALA A 50 -15.13 -20.71 10.78
CA ALA A 50 -14.57 -19.40 10.44
C ALA A 50 -14.48 -18.47 11.67
N GLU A 51 -15.48 -18.50 12.56
CA GLU A 51 -15.49 -17.72 13.80
C GLU A 51 -14.46 -18.19 14.83
N LEU A 52 -14.16 -19.50 14.84
CA LEU A 52 -13.10 -20.08 15.67
C LEU A 52 -11.69 -19.76 15.14
N CYS A 53 -11.57 -19.21 13.93
CA CYS A 53 -10.28 -18.78 13.40
C CYS A 53 -9.71 -17.67 14.31
N PRO A 54 -8.50 -17.85 14.88
CA PRO A 54 -7.95 -16.86 15.80
C PRO A 54 -7.88 -15.47 15.13
N LYS A 55 -8.24 -14.43 15.88
CA LYS A 55 -8.31 -13.04 15.37
C LYS A 55 -6.99 -12.51 14.79
N HIS A 56 -5.85 -13.11 15.14
CA HIS A 56 -4.55 -12.76 14.60
C HIS A 56 -4.17 -13.51 13.31
N VAL A 57 -5.03 -14.42 12.83
CA VAL A 57 -4.91 -15.12 11.56
C VAL A 57 -5.65 -14.33 10.48
N VAL A 58 -4.97 -14.02 9.39
CA VAL A 58 -5.44 -13.15 8.31
C VAL A 58 -5.46 -13.93 7.00
N VAL A 59 -6.58 -13.89 6.28
CA VAL A 59 -6.74 -14.62 5.01
C VAL A 59 -5.96 -13.91 3.90
N THR A 60 -5.29 -14.66 3.03
CA THR A 60 -4.53 -14.12 1.88
C THR A 60 -5.32 -13.15 1.01
N SER A 61 -6.62 -13.38 0.81
CA SER A 61 -7.50 -12.48 0.04
C SER A 61 -7.58 -11.06 0.63
N SER A 62 -7.45 -10.92 1.95
CA SER A 62 -7.42 -9.60 2.61
C SER A 62 -6.06 -8.87 2.46
N MET A 63 -5.05 -9.55 1.91
CA MET A 63 -3.69 -9.01 1.71
C MET A 63 -3.37 -8.66 0.26
N ALA A 64 -4.17 -9.13 -0.71
CA ALA A 64 -3.84 -9.14 -2.14
C ALA A 64 -3.54 -7.75 -2.76
N HIS A 65 -3.87 -6.65 -2.08
CA HIS A 65 -3.67 -5.28 -2.60
C HIS A 65 -2.53 -4.49 -1.93
N ARG A 66 -1.66 -5.12 -1.12
CA ARG A 66 -0.58 -4.40 -0.39
C ARG A 66 0.80 -5.04 -0.55
N VAL A 67 1.19 -5.37 -1.79
CA VAL A 67 2.26 -6.37 -2.03
C VAL A 67 3.66 -5.77 -2.27
N CYS A 68 3.82 -4.52 -2.74
CA CYS A 68 5.18 -3.95 -2.83
C CYS A 68 5.64 -3.40 -1.48
N VAL A 69 6.64 -4.06 -0.90
CA VAL A 69 7.44 -3.54 0.22
C VAL A 69 8.74 -2.88 -0.25
N CYS A 70 8.87 -2.68 -1.56
CA CYS A 70 10.02 -2.05 -2.18
C CYS A 70 10.18 -0.59 -1.74
N THR A 71 11.41 -0.15 -1.53
CA THR A 71 11.72 1.23 -1.14
C THR A 71 11.26 2.24 -2.18
N TYR A 72 11.26 1.85 -3.46
CA TYR A 72 10.68 2.61 -4.57
C TYR A 72 9.21 2.99 -4.31
N TYR A 73 8.33 1.99 -4.22
CA TYR A 73 6.89 2.20 -3.99
C TYR A 73 6.59 2.98 -2.71
N GLU A 74 7.32 2.67 -1.63
CA GLU A 74 7.15 3.38 -0.36
C GLU A 74 7.61 4.85 -0.47
N ASN A 75 8.69 5.14 -1.21
CA ASN A 75 9.16 6.51 -1.43
C ASN A 75 8.19 7.34 -2.25
N VAL A 76 7.63 6.78 -3.32
CA VAL A 76 6.60 7.46 -4.12
C VAL A 76 5.39 7.80 -3.23
N ASN A 77 4.91 6.85 -2.41
CA ASN A 77 3.82 7.11 -1.47
C ASN A 77 4.17 8.18 -0.43
N LEU A 78 5.38 8.18 0.13
CA LEU A 78 5.80 9.20 1.10
C LEU A 78 5.78 10.60 0.49
N LEU A 79 6.16 10.72 -0.79
CA LEU A 79 6.16 11.97 -1.52
C LEU A 79 4.73 12.45 -1.84
N LEU A 80 3.88 11.55 -2.38
CA LEU A 80 2.48 11.83 -2.71
C LEU A 80 1.67 12.29 -1.49
N ASN A 81 1.89 11.67 -0.33
CA ASN A 81 1.22 12.04 0.93
C ASN A 81 1.44 13.50 1.36
N ILE A 82 2.51 14.12 0.89
CA ILE A 82 2.83 15.52 1.20
C ILE A 82 2.41 16.41 0.02
N LEU A 83 2.73 16.01 -1.21
CA LEU A 83 2.37 16.74 -2.42
C LEU A 83 0.86 16.90 -2.60
N CYS A 84 0.04 15.96 -2.14
CA CYS A 84 -1.42 16.06 -2.21
C CYS A 84 -2.00 17.28 -1.47
N LYS A 85 -1.24 17.89 -0.56
CA LYS A 85 -1.62 19.14 0.13
C LYS A 85 -1.33 20.40 -0.70
N HIS A 86 -0.57 20.24 -1.78
CA HIS A 86 -0.06 21.31 -2.62
C HIS A 86 -0.53 21.18 -4.07
N ILE A 87 -1.08 20.04 -4.47
CA ILE A 87 -1.75 19.82 -5.74
C ILE A 87 -3.25 19.99 -5.51
N ASN A 88 -3.90 20.89 -6.26
CA ASN A 88 -5.36 21.10 -6.22
C ASN A 88 -6.15 19.97 -6.92
N GLU A 89 -5.81 18.71 -6.63
CA GLU A 89 -6.48 17.54 -7.19
C GLU A 89 -6.69 16.48 -6.09
N SER A 90 -7.94 16.04 -5.94
CA SER A 90 -8.36 15.18 -4.82
C SER A 90 -7.76 13.76 -4.88
N GLN A 91 -7.19 13.39 -6.02
CA GLN A 91 -6.79 12.02 -6.34
C GLN A 91 -5.29 11.73 -6.13
N CYS A 92 -4.50 12.69 -5.64
CA CYS A 92 -3.04 12.53 -5.49
C CYS A 92 -2.58 11.98 -4.12
N SER A 93 -3.47 11.42 -3.30
CA SER A 93 -3.15 11.08 -1.90
C SER A 93 -2.29 9.82 -1.72
N ASN A 94 -2.34 8.88 -2.66
CA ASN A 94 -1.63 7.61 -2.60
C ASN A 94 -1.32 7.11 -4.02
N LEU A 95 -0.41 6.14 -4.15
CA LEU A 95 0.03 5.70 -5.47
C LEU A 95 -1.10 5.15 -6.34
N HIS A 96 -2.03 4.36 -5.79
CA HIS A 96 -3.11 3.78 -6.59
C HIS A 96 -4.02 4.87 -7.18
N SER A 97 -4.51 5.79 -6.35
CA SER A 97 -5.32 6.92 -6.81
C SER A 97 -4.56 7.86 -7.75
N PHE A 98 -3.24 7.96 -7.59
CA PHE A 98 -2.41 8.74 -8.50
C PHE A 98 -2.24 8.04 -9.85
N THR A 99 -1.97 6.73 -9.85
CA THR A 99 -1.85 5.91 -11.07
C THR A 99 -3.14 5.95 -11.88
N SER A 100 -4.31 5.85 -11.24
CA SER A 100 -5.62 5.91 -11.91
C SER A 100 -5.88 7.22 -12.66
N VAL A 101 -5.19 8.30 -12.31
CA VAL A 101 -5.28 9.60 -13.00
C VAL A 101 -4.29 9.68 -14.16
N LEU A 102 -3.16 8.98 -14.07
CA LEU A 102 -2.11 9.00 -15.08
C LEU A 102 -2.38 8.08 -16.27
N VAL A 103 -3.16 7.02 -16.07
CA VAL A 103 -3.52 6.08 -17.14
C VAL A 103 -5.03 5.98 -17.29
N TRP A 104 -5.49 5.74 -18.52
CA TRP A 104 -6.91 5.56 -18.82
C TRP A 104 -7.46 4.22 -18.32
N ASP A 105 -6.62 3.18 -18.36
CA ASP A 105 -6.98 1.82 -17.96
C ASP A 105 -5.77 1.15 -17.28
N GLU A 106 -5.88 0.96 -15.96
CA GLU A 106 -4.84 0.31 -15.14
C GLU A 106 -4.65 -1.18 -15.47
N SER A 107 -5.61 -1.81 -16.14
CA SER A 107 -5.51 -3.21 -16.57
C SER A 107 -4.76 -3.37 -17.90
N ASN A 108 -4.54 -2.27 -18.62
CA ASN A 108 -3.84 -2.26 -19.89
C ASN A 108 -2.32 -2.09 -19.68
N TYR A 109 -1.58 -3.16 -19.98
CA TYR A 109 -0.13 -3.21 -19.83
C TYR A 109 0.62 -2.10 -20.60
N ASP A 110 0.17 -1.77 -21.82
CA ASP A 110 0.85 -0.77 -22.66
C ASP A 110 0.69 0.65 -22.08
N LEU A 111 -0.47 0.95 -21.49
CA LEU A 111 -0.70 2.21 -20.77
C LEU A 111 0.19 2.29 -19.53
N MET A 112 0.22 1.21 -18.74
CA MET A 112 1.04 1.09 -17.53
C MET A 112 2.54 1.14 -17.80
N SER A 113 2.97 0.80 -19.03
CA SER A 113 4.37 0.83 -19.47
C SER A 113 4.78 2.17 -20.10
N SER A 114 3.95 3.22 -19.96
CA SER A 114 4.20 4.57 -20.52
C SER A 114 4.32 4.63 -22.04
N ASN A 115 3.79 3.64 -22.77
CA ASN A 115 3.82 3.61 -24.24
C ASN A 115 2.63 4.33 -24.88
N CYS A 116 1.75 4.92 -24.08
CA CYS A 116 0.57 5.61 -24.57
C CYS A 116 0.87 7.07 -24.93
N PHE A 117 0.77 7.41 -26.21
CA PHE A 117 0.88 8.80 -26.66
C PHE A 117 -0.18 9.72 -26.05
N MET A 118 -1.40 9.20 -25.84
CA MET A 118 -2.52 9.97 -25.28
C MET A 118 -2.36 10.28 -23.79
N CYS A 119 -1.69 9.40 -23.03
CA CYS A 119 -1.44 9.59 -21.60
C CYS A 119 -0.14 10.36 -21.30
N SER A 120 0.71 10.60 -22.31
CA SER A 120 2.02 11.25 -22.13
C SER A 120 1.97 12.60 -21.39
N ASN A 121 0.87 13.36 -21.56
CA ASN A 121 0.68 14.67 -20.93
C ASN A 121 -0.09 14.62 -19.62
N TYR A 122 -0.61 13.46 -19.18
CA TYR A 122 -1.49 13.39 -18.00
C TYR A 122 -0.76 13.77 -16.72
N PHE A 123 0.54 13.45 -16.61
CA PHE A 123 1.35 13.90 -15.48
C PHE A 123 1.43 15.43 -15.41
N ASP A 124 1.65 16.09 -16.55
CA ASP A 124 1.74 17.55 -16.58
C ASP A 124 0.39 18.20 -16.30
N LEU A 125 -0.70 17.66 -16.86
CA LEU A 125 -2.06 18.16 -16.65
C LEU A 125 -2.52 18.01 -15.20
N TYR A 126 -2.37 16.83 -14.62
CA TYR A 126 -2.97 16.52 -13.32
C TYR A 126 -2.04 16.74 -12.13
N ALA A 127 -0.71 16.67 -12.32
CA ALA A 127 0.26 16.94 -11.26
C ALA A 127 0.93 18.31 -11.41
N LYS A 128 1.73 18.54 -12.47
CA LYS A 128 2.58 19.75 -12.55
C LYS A 128 1.78 21.05 -12.64
N SER A 129 0.69 21.06 -13.40
CA SER A 129 -0.10 22.27 -13.67
C SER A 129 -1.03 22.65 -12.52
N ASN A 130 -1.37 21.69 -11.65
CA ASN A 130 -2.27 21.89 -10.51
C ASN A 130 -1.53 22.22 -9.20
N VAL A 131 -0.22 22.43 -9.25
CA VAL A 131 0.55 22.87 -8.09
C VAL A 131 0.16 24.30 -7.72
N THR A 132 -0.28 24.48 -6.48
CA THR A 132 -0.70 25.78 -5.91
C THR A 132 0.45 26.77 -5.76
N ASP A 133 1.53 26.34 -5.11
CA ASP A 133 2.75 27.13 -4.96
C ASP A 133 3.98 26.23 -5.08
N LYS A 134 4.75 26.46 -6.14
CA LYS A 134 5.92 25.67 -6.53
C LYS A 134 7.14 25.91 -5.63
N ASN A 135 7.23 27.09 -5.01
CA ASN A 135 8.42 27.53 -4.29
C ASN A 135 8.39 27.21 -2.79
N VAL A 136 7.25 26.72 -2.28
CA VAL A 136 7.10 26.34 -0.88
C VAL A 136 8.11 25.26 -0.53
N GLN A 137 8.85 25.49 0.56
CA GLN A 137 9.73 24.49 1.14
C GLN A 137 8.92 23.51 1.98
N ILE A 138 9.01 22.23 1.64
CA ILE A 138 8.33 21.16 2.33
C ILE A 138 9.33 20.17 2.93
N ARG A 139 9.00 19.64 4.10
CA ARG A 139 9.73 18.55 4.73
C ARG A 139 9.07 17.24 4.38
N TRP A 140 9.87 16.30 3.89
CA TRP A 140 9.40 14.99 3.46
C TRP A 140 10.40 13.90 3.83
N TYR A 141 9.97 12.64 3.73
CA TYR A 141 10.81 11.50 4.09
C TYR A 141 11.07 10.60 2.89
N GLN A 142 12.28 10.03 2.84
CA GLN A 142 12.67 9.03 1.87
C GLN A 142 13.43 7.89 2.56
N TRP A 143 13.16 6.65 2.17
CA TRP A 143 14.01 5.50 2.45
C TRP A 143 15.21 5.49 1.52
N LYS A 144 16.41 5.42 2.10
CA LYS A 144 17.69 5.25 1.39
C LYS A 144 18.40 4.02 1.92
N HIS A 145 19.09 3.29 1.04
CA HIS A 145 19.99 2.22 1.47
C HIS A 145 21.32 2.83 1.90
N ILE A 146 21.69 2.65 3.17
CA ILE A 146 22.96 3.11 3.74
C ILE A 146 23.59 1.89 4.40
N ASN A 147 24.78 1.51 3.95
CA ASN A 147 25.51 0.34 4.44
C ASN A 147 24.67 -0.96 4.39
N GLY A 148 23.86 -1.12 3.34
CA GLY A 148 22.98 -2.30 3.16
C GLY A 148 21.63 -2.21 3.91
N TYR A 149 21.44 -1.25 4.81
CA TYR A 149 20.21 -1.10 5.58
C TYR A 149 19.32 0.01 5.04
N ALA A 150 18.02 -0.27 4.92
CA ALA A 150 17.03 0.75 4.58
C ALA A 150 16.84 1.70 5.77
N THR A 151 17.26 2.95 5.60
CA THR A 151 17.16 4.01 6.60
C THR A 151 16.25 5.12 6.10
N LYS A 152 15.24 5.49 6.90
CA LYS A 152 14.36 6.61 6.60
C LYS A 152 15.05 7.92 6.96
N LYS A 153 15.20 8.84 6.00
CA LYS A 153 15.79 10.17 6.20
C LYS A 153 14.77 11.26 5.89
N GLU A 154 14.78 12.30 6.73
CA GLU A 154 14.09 13.55 6.44
C GLU A 154 14.87 14.35 5.40
N GLN A 155 14.14 15.02 4.52
CA GLN A 155 14.64 15.91 3.49
C GLN A 155 13.81 17.19 3.48
N GLN A 156 14.40 18.26 2.97
CA GLN A 156 13.73 19.53 2.74
C GLN A 156 14.01 19.97 1.32
N SER A 157 12.95 20.26 0.57
CA SER A 157 13.02 20.60 -0.86
C SER A 157 11.82 21.48 -1.22
N SER A 158 11.90 22.20 -2.35
CA SER A 158 10.71 22.89 -2.87
C SER A 158 9.68 21.89 -3.39
N VAL A 159 8.40 22.31 -3.45
CA VAL A 159 7.35 21.51 -4.09
C VAL A 159 7.71 21.17 -5.53
N GLU A 160 8.31 22.11 -6.27
CA GLU A 160 8.79 21.87 -7.64
C GLU A 160 9.81 20.73 -7.72
N GLN A 161 10.84 20.76 -6.87
CA GLN A 161 11.86 19.69 -6.82
C GLN A 161 11.25 18.33 -6.46
N CYS A 162 10.23 18.32 -5.60
CA CYS A 162 9.51 17.08 -5.27
C CYS A 162 8.69 16.57 -6.46
N ILE A 163 8.05 17.44 -7.24
CA ILE A 163 7.30 17.04 -8.44
C ILE A 163 8.24 16.50 -9.54
N GLU A 164 9.40 17.12 -9.71
CA GLU A 164 10.45 16.61 -10.61
C GLU A 164 10.95 15.23 -10.16
N ALA A 165 11.21 15.07 -8.85
CA ALA A 165 11.62 13.80 -8.27
C ALA A 165 10.57 12.69 -8.49
N LEU A 166 9.28 13.03 -8.52
CA LEU A 166 8.19 12.10 -8.83
C LEU A 166 8.21 11.66 -10.30
N SER A 167 8.57 12.55 -11.23
CA SER A 167 8.67 12.24 -12.66
C SER A 167 9.92 11.47 -13.06
N SER A 168 10.98 11.54 -12.24
CA SER A 168 12.27 10.89 -12.49
C SER A 168 12.39 9.46 -11.91
N GLN A 169 11.37 9.00 -11.19
CA GLN A 169 11.28 7.67 -10.59
C GLN A 169 10.55 6.71 -11.54
#